data_AF-A0A6A5VVC2-F1
#
_entry.id   AF-A0A6A5VVC2-F1
#
_cell.length_a   1.000
_cell.length_b   1.000
_cell.length_c   1.000
_cell.angle_alpha   90.00
_cell.angle_beta   90.00
_cell.angle_gamma   90.00
#
_symmetry.space_group_name_H-M   'P 1'
#
loop_
_entity.id
_entity.type
_entity.pdbx_description
1 polymer ?
#
loop_
_entity_poly.entity_id
_entity_poly.type
_entity_poly.pdbx_seq_one_letter_code
_entity_poly.pdbx_strand_id
1 'polypeptide(L)'
;MLEHLQLPIHVDISPLALVPRDFETAMRVLRAIQYVSRRISEYVITAFVRIATLPYYRLYQFNTRSPLQNIARLASETPTDDVKLLRALLIWRARKTAELQFTTISCTVLAAAVIGAFSWTTVEEAHWLTHGLWHSSLILAVLGILLSASEVTVLYILGPTHSSTVKPHQLKPFLTRYQPLLLSLTNNPTQIFVPRRKMVFTWQGPLMFMSYSVCTFLAGLTVLVCTPLIRFKRDDCWNAGHNIAVIYLAVFAFAGSLFIFCSFWVYHYIDSGMDAEEDFALDDAWSGQDRRKEAP
;
A
#
# COMPACT_ATOMS: atom_id res chain seq x y z
N MET A 1 -82.16 31.05 -37.01
CA MET A 1 -83.57 31.03 -36.60
C MET A 1 -83.78 29.72 -35.86
N LEU A 2 -84.16 29.80 -34.57
CA LEU A 2 -84.46 28.69 -33.62
C LEU A 2 -83.24 27.85 -33.20
N GLU A 3 -82.68 27.94 -31.99
CA GLU A 3 -83.21 27.86 -30.61
C GLU A 3 -83.80 26.49 -30.21
N HIS A 4 -83.22 25.94 -29.13
CA HIS A 4 -83.61 24.81 -28.27
C HIS A 4 -83.43 23.35 -28.76
N LEU A 5 -82.45 22.65 -28.16
CA LEU A 5 -82.75 21.73 -27.03
C LEU A 5 -81.46 21.31 -26.30
N GLN A 6 -81.43 21.50 -24.98
CA GLN A 6 -80.41 21.00 -24.06
C GLN A 6 -80.64 19.51 -23.73
N LEU A 7 -79.56 18.76 -23.55
CA LEU A 7 -79.51 17.61 -22.63
C LEU A 7 -78.17 17.67 -21.87
N PRO A 8 -78.15 17.64 -20.52
CA PRO A 8 -76.93 17.72 -19.75
C PRO A 8 -76.40 16.30 -19.51
N ILE A 9 -75.28 15.94 -20.15
CA ILE A 9 -74.49 14.79 -19.72
C ILE A 9 -73.40 15.33 -18.82
N HIS A 10 -73.68 15.29 -17.51
CA HIS A 10 -72.71 15.55 -16.46
C HIS A 10 -71.69 14.41 -16.45
N VAL A 11 -70.56 14.60 -17.14
CA VAL A 11 -69.40 13.71 -17.02
C VAL A 11 -68.57 14.22 -15.84
N ASP A 12 -68.70 13.53 -14.73
CA ASP A 12 -67.96 13.76 -13.51
C ASP A 12 -66.48 13.38 -13.75
N ILE A 13 -65.66 14.37 -14.15
CA ILE A 13 -64.21 14.20 -14.29
C ILE A 13 -63.60 14.34 -12.89
N SER A 14 -63.68 13.27 -12.11
CA SER A 14 -62.79 13.08 -10.96
C SER A 14 -61.50 12.44 -11.44
N PRO A 15 -60.34 13.13 -11.43
CA PRO A 15 -59.05 12.50 -11.62
C PRO A 15 -58.72 11.77 -10.33
N LEU A 16 -59.28 10.56 -10.17
CA LEU A 16 -58.92 9.68 -9.07
C LEU A 16 -57.52 9.14 -9.37
N ALA A 17 -56.53 9.95 -9.03
CA ALA A 17 -55.13 9.59 -8.96
C ALA A 17 -54.95 8.50 -7.90
N LEU A 18 -55.34 7.27 -8.23
CA LEU A 18 -55.02 6.10 -7.44
C LEU A 18 -53.64 5.61 -7.89
N VAL A 19 -52.61 6.39 -7.56
CA VAL A 19 -51.26 5.80 -7.48
C VAL A 19 -51.39 4.74 -6.39
N PRO A 20 -51.23 3.44 -6.73
CA PRO A 20 -51.42 2.39 -5.74
C PRO A 20 -50.41 2.64 -4.62
N ARG A 21 -50.91 2.73 -3.39
CA ARG A 21 -50.13 2.96 -2.16
C ARG A 21 -48.90 2.03 -2.07
N ASP A 22 -49.02 0.86 -2.67
CA ASP A 22 -48.00 -0.19 -2.79
C ASP A 22 -46.80 0.19 -3.67
N PHE A 23 -46.99 1.04 -4.69
CA PHE A 23 -45.90 1.51 -5.55
C PHE A 23 -45.02 2.53 -4.83
N GLU A 24 -45.61 3.36 -3.96
CA GLU A 24 -44.88 4.36 -3.20
C GLU A 24 -44.05 3.71 -2.07
N THR A 25 -44.60 2.69 -1.39
CA THR A 25 -43.86 1.86 -0.43
C THR A 25 -42.77 1.05 -1.12
N ALA A 26 -43.05 0.43 -2.28
CA ALA A 26 -42.03 -0.28 -3.05
C ALA A 26 -40.86 0.64 -3.46
N MET A 27 -41.14 1.84 -3.95
CA MET A 27 -40.09 2.82 -4.30
C MET A 27 -39.31 3.35 -3.10
N ARG A 28 -39.94 3.46 -1.90
CA ARG A 28 -39.23 3.85 -0.68
C ARG A 28 -38.30 2.73 -0.21
N VAL A 29 -38.75 1.47 -0.27
CA VAL A 29 -37.93 0.29 0.07
C VAL A 29 -36.76 0.16 -0.91
N LEU A 30 -36.99 0.34 -2.22
CA LEU A 30 -35.94 0.25 -3.24
C LEU A 30 -34.87 1.35 -3.07
N ARG A 31 -35.29 2.57 -2.74
CA ARG A 31 -34.36 3.68 -2.42
C ARG A 31 -33.60 3.45 -1.12
N ALA A 32 -34.25 2.88 -0.09
CA ALA A 32 -33.58 2.51 1.15
C ALA A 32 -32.55 1.40 0.93
N ILE A 33 -32.87 0.38 0.14
CA ILE A 33 -31.96 -0.70 -0.24
C ILE A 33 -30.78 -0.16 -1.05
N GLN A 34 -31.01 0.73 -2.02
CA GLN A 34 -29.93 1.37 -2.79
C GLN A 34 -29.02 2.25 -1.92
N TYR A 35 -29.59 2.99 -0.96
CA TYR A 35 -28.82 3.82 -0.04
C TYR A 35 -27.97 2.98 0.92
N VAL A 36 -28.55 1.91 1.47
CA VAL A 36 -27.85 0.96 2.34
C VAL A 36 -26.78 0.20 1.56
N SER A 37 -27.04 -0.26 0.33
CA SER A 37 -26.05 -0.96 -0.49
C SER A 37 -24.87 -0.06 -0.85
N ARG A 38 -25.13 1.21 -1.18
CA ARG A 38 -24.07 2.19 -1.44
C ARG A 38 -23.23 2.45 -0.20
N ARG A 39 -23.86 2.62 0.96
CA ARG A 39 -23.14 2.83 2.24
C ARG A 39 -22.30 1.61 2.62
N ILE A 40 -22.86 0.40 2.52
CA ILE A 40 -22.13 -0.85 2.75
C ILE A 40 -20.99 -0.99 1.74
N SER A 41 -21.20 -0.64 0.47
CA SER A 41 -20.15 -0.70 -0.54
C SER A 41 -18.98 0.23 -0.20
N GLU A 42 -19.23 1.43 0.31
CA GLU A 42 -18.18 2.36 0.73
C GLU A 42 -17.39 1.81 1.93
N TYR A 43 -18.06 1.18 2.90
CA TYR A 43 -17.38 0.52 4.03
C TYR A 43 -16.60 -0.73 3.62
N VAL A 44 -17.15 -1.56 2.74
CA VAL A 44 -16.48 -2.77 2.22
C VAL A 44 -15.28 -2.39 1.37
N ILE A 45 -15.39 -1.39 0.50
CA ILE A 45 -14.27 -0.87 -0.29
C ILE A 45 -13.20 -0.28 0.64
N THR A 46 -13.58 0.49 1.65
CA THR A 46 -12.62 1.06 2.61
C THR A 46 -11.94 -0.03 3.43
N ALA A 47 -12.68 -1.04 3.89
CA ALA A 47 -12.14 -2.18 4.60
C ALA A 47 -11.21 -3.01 3.70
N PHE A 48 -11.62 -3.28 2.46
CA PHE A 48 -10.83 -3.97 1.47
C PHE A 48 -9.55 -3.21 1.13
N VAL A 49 -9.62 -1.89 0.92
CA VAL A 49 -8.44 -1.04 0.70
C VAL A 49 -7.54 -1.07 1.93
N ARG A 50 -8.08 -1.01 3.15
CA ARG A 50 -7.28 -1.12 4.39
C ARG A 50 -6.63 -2.49 4.54
N ILE A 51 -7.32 -3.57 4.18
CA ILE A 51 -6.80 -4.94 4.22
C ILE A 51 -5.77 -5.18 3.11
N ALA A 52 -6.01 -4.66 1.90
CA ALA A 52 -5.11 -4.76 0.76
C ALA A 52 -3.85 -3.90 0.93
N THR A 53 -3.97 -2.76 1.60
CA THR A 53 -2.83 -1.89 1.94
C THR A 53 -2.12 -2.34 3.21
N LEU A 54 -2.79 -3.05 4.12
CA LEU A 54 -2.26 -3.51 5.42
C LEU A 54 -0.87 -4.15 5.36
N PRO A 55 -0.56 -5.03 4.38
CA PRO A 55 0.76 -5.67 4.28
C PRO A 55 1.92 -4.68 4.16
N TYR A 56 1.69 -3.51 3.54
CA TYR A 56 2.73 -2.52 3.27
C TYR A 56 2.42 -1.12 3.81
N TYR A 57 1.23 -0.86 4.39
CA TYR A 57 0.79 0.47 4.81
C TYR A 57 1.72 1.08 5.88
N ARG A 58 2.17 0.26 6.83
CA ARG A 58 3.08 0.72 7.89
C ARG A 58 4.48 1.03 7.35
N LEU A 59 5.00 0.17 6.48
CA LEU A 59 6.27 0.40 5.77
C LEU A 59 6.18 1.64 4.86
N TYR A 60 5.06 1.85 4.19
CA TYR A 60 4.77 3.04 3.39
C TYR A 60 4.85 4.32 4.23
N GLN A 61 4.20 4.32 5.39
CA GLN A 61 4.16 5.48 6.27
C GLN A 61 5.56 5.80 6.83
N PHE A 62 6.27 4.79 7.32
CA PHE A 62 7.55 4.95 8.00
C PHE A 62 8.74 5.13 7.06
N ASN A 63 8.85 4.33 6.00
CA ASN A 63 10.04 4.35 5.13
C ASN A 63 9.97 5.38 4.01
N THR A 64 8.78 5.88 3.65
CA THR A 64 8.65 6.80 2.51
C THR A 64 7.87 8.05 2.83
N ARG A 65 6.69 7.98 3.45
CA ARG A 65 5.91 9.19 3.70
C ARG A 65 6.56 10.11 4.73
N SER A 66 6.90 9.60 5.92
CA SER A 66 7.47 10.42 7.00
C SER A 66 8.82 11.06 6.63
N PRO A 67 9.80 10.32 6.07
CA PRO A 67 11.08 10.91 5.68
C PRO A 67 10.93 11.98 4.59
N LEU A 68 10.06 11.76 3.60
CA LEU A 68 9.83 12.75 2.54
C LEU A 68 9.11 14.00 3.08
N GLN A 69 8.20 13.84 4.04
CA GLN A 69 7.58 14.97 4.73
C GLN A 69 8.60 15.76 5.55
N ASN A 70 9.53 15.08 6.23
CA ASN A 70 10.61 15.75 6.98
C ASN A 70 11.54 16.53 6.04
N ILE A 71 11.96 15.92 4.91
CA ILE A 71 12.75 16.60 3.88
C ILE A 71 12.00 17.82 3.32
N ALA A 72 10.69 17.69 3.07
CA ALA A 72 9.85 18.77 2.58
C ALA A 72 9.71 19.91 3.60
N ARG A 73 9.62 19.58 4.90
CA ARG A 73 9.61 20.55 6.01
C ARG A 73 10.93 21.31 6.07
N LEU A 74 12.06 20.60 6.15
CA LEU A 74 13.40 21.19 6.20
C LEU A 74 13.70 22.06 4.97
N ALA A 75 13.24 21.66 3.79
CA ALA A 75 13.37 22.46 2.57
C ALA A 75 12.51 23.73 2.58
N SER A 76 11.48 23.81 3.41
CA SER A 76 10.58 24.96 3.54
C SER A 76 10.98 25.93 4.66
N GLU A 77 11.97 25.58 5.50
CA GLU A 77 12.46 26.43 6.58
C GLU A 77 13.22 27.65 6.04
N THR A 78 13.01 28.80 6.68
CA THR A 78 13.66 30.08 6.33
C THR A 78 14.33 30.67 7.57
N PRO A 79 15.67 30.79 7.63
CA PRO A 79 16.66 30.42 6.60
C PRO A 79 16.79 28.90 6.44
N THR A 80 17.07 28.45 5.21
CA THR A 80 17.23 27.02 4.91
C THR A 80 18.58 26.52 5.42
N ASP A 81 18.55 25.53 6.31
CA ASP A 81 19.75 24.81 6.75
C ASP A 81 20.09 23.71 5.73
N ASP A 82 20.90 24.08 4.73
CA ASP A 82 21.31 23.20 3.64
C ASP A 82 22.04 21.92 4.15
N VAL A 83 22.70 21.99 5.31
CA VAL A 83 23.44 20.85 5.90
C VAL A 83 22.47 19.84 6.51
N LYS A 84 21.48 20.30 7.28
CA LYS A 84 20.42 19.42 7.82
C LYS A 84 19.59 18.80 6.71
N LEU A 85 19.27 19.56 5.66
CA LEU A 85 18.54 19.05 4.51
C LEU A 85 19.33 17.96 3.76
N LEU A 86 20.62 18.17 3.53
CA LEU A 86 21.49 17.15 2.93
C LEU A 86 21.56 15.90 3.80
N ARG A 87 21.71 16.06 5.11
CA ARG A 87 21.76 14.94 6.08
C ARG A 87 20.49 14.09 5.99
N ALA A 88 19.32 14.70 6.08
CA ALA A 88 18.04 14.01 5.98
C ALA A 88 17.88 13.27 4.64
N LEU A 89 18.33 13.86 3.55
CA LEU A 89 18.27 13.26 2.21
C LEU A 89 19.19 12.04 2.07
N LEU A 90 20.41 12.10 2.60
CA LEU A 90 21.35 10.99 2.56
C LEU A 90 20.87 9.81 3.43
N ILE A 91 20.32 10.10 4.61
CA ILE A 91 19.69 9.08 5.47
C ILE A 91 18.51 8.42 4.75
N TRP A 92 17.60 9.22 4.18
CA TRP A 92 16.47 8.70 3.40
C TRP A 92 16.95 7.80 2.26
N ARG A 93 17.96 8.24 1.50
CA ARG A 93 18.50 7.47 0.38
C ARG A 93 19.14 6.15 0.82
N ALA A 94 19.92 6.16 1.90
CA ALA A 94 20.54 4.95 2.42
C ALA A 94 19.48 3.93 2.87
N ARG A 95 18.49 4.39 3.66
CA ARG A 95 17.34 3.57 4.06
C ARG A 95 16.57 3.04 2.86
N LYS A 96 16.35 3.88 1.85
CA LYS A 96 15.60 3.48 0.66
C LYS A 96 16.35 2.46 -0.20
N THR A 97 17.67 2.61 -0.33
CA THR A 97 18.50 1.66 -1.06
C THR A 97 18.49 0.29 -0.38
N ALA A 98 18.58 0.23 0.95
CA ALA A 98 18.48 -1.00 1.73
C ALA A 98 17.10 -1.66 1.57
N GLU A 99 16.01 -0.90 1.59
CA GLU A 99 14.65 -1.39 1.35
C GLU A 99 14.52 -2.03 -0.04
N LEU A 100 15.05 -1.37 -1.08
CA LEU A 100 15.00 -1.87 -2.45
C LEU A 100 15.82 -3.16 -2.62
N GLN A 101 17.01 -3.25 -2.01
CA GLN A 101 17.81 -4.47 -2.01
C GLN A 101 17.09 -5.62 -1.30
N PHE A 102 16.54 -5.36 -0.11
CA PHE A 102 15.74 -6.33 0.62
C PHE A 102 14.55 -6.83 -0.21
N THR A 103 13.86 -5.91 -0.89
CA THR A 103 12.73 -6.23 -1.77
C THR A 103 13.15 -7.14 -2.91
N THR A 104 14.27 -6.85 -3.59
CA THR A 104 14.80 -7.68 -4.67
C THR A 104 15.15 -9.09 -4.19
N ILE A 105 15.83 -9.22 -3.05
CA ILE A 105 16.19 -10.52 -2.47
C ILE A 105 14.91 -11.30 -2.14
N SER A 106 13.95 -10.67 -1.49
CA SER A 106 12.68 -11.29 -1.10
C SER A 106 11.87 -11.76 -2.31
N CYS A 107 11.74 -10.93 -3.35
CA CYS A 107 11.08 -11.31 -4.59
C CYS A 107 11.79 -12.46 -5.31
N THR A 108 13.12 -12.52 -5.26
CA THR A 108 13.91 -13.61 -5.87
C THR A 108 13.65 -14.93 -5.16
N VAL A 109 13.68 -14.93 -3.82
CA VAL A 109 13.34 -16.11 -3.00
C VAL A 109 11.91 -16.56 -3.27
N LEU A 110 10.97 -15.62 -3.37
CA LEU A 110 9.58 -15.93 -3.63
C LEU A 110 9.34 -16.48 -5.04
N ALA A 111 9.98 -15.92 -6.06
CA ALA A 111 9.94 -16.45 -7.42
C ALA A 111 10.48 -17.89 -7.47
N ALA A 112 11.60 -18.16 -6.78
CA ALA A 112 12.15 -19.51 -6.66
C ALA A 112 11.19 -20.46 -5.93
N ALA A 113 10.53 -20.00 -4.86
CA ALA A 113 9.54 -20.78 -4.13
C ALA A 113 8.31 -21.13 -4.99
N VAL A 114 7.81 -20.17 -5.78
CA VAL A 114 6.70 -20.39 -6.72
C VAL A 114 7.09 -21.38 -7.82
N ILE A 115 8.27 -21.23 -8.41
CA ILE A 115 8.80 -22.16 -9.42
C ILE A 115 8.95 -23.57 -8.81
N GLY A 116 9.48 -23.68 -7.59
CA GLY A 116 9.55 -24.94 -6.86
C GLY A 116 8.18 -25.55 -6.61
N ALA A 117 7.18 -24.75 -6.28
CA ALA A 117 5.81 -25.22 -6.06
C ALA A 117 5.18 -25.79 -7.34
N PHE A 118 5.51 -25.26 -8.52
CA PHE A 118 5.05 -25.85 -9.80
C PHE A 118 5.60 -27.26 -10.06
N SER A 119 6.67 -27.69 -9.37
CA SER A 119 7.20 -29.05 -9.51
C SER A 119 6.46 -30.09 -8.66
N TRP A 120 5.52 -29.67 -7.81
CA TRP A 120 4.77 -30.61 -6.97
C TRP A 120 3.79 -31.44 -7.79
N THR A 121 3.78 -32.74 -7.58
CA THR A 121 2.87 -33.68 -8.28
C THR A 121 1.40 -33.42 -7.97
N THR A 122 1.10 -32.80 -6.84
CA THR A 122 -0.28 -32.44 -6.41
C THR A 122 -0.88 -31.27 -7.20
N VAL A 123 -0.09 -30.61 -8.04
CA VAL A 123 -0.51 -29.43 -8.81
C VAL A 123 -1.42 -29.80 -9.99
N GLU A 124 -1.29 -30.99 -10.54
CA GLU A 124 -2.12 -31.47 -11.66
C GLU A 124 -3.60 -31.62 -11.27
N GLU A 125 -3.87 -31.99 -10.01
CA GLU A 125 -5.23 -32.16 -9.49
C GLU A 125 -5.80 -30.91 -8.81
N ALA A 126 -4.98 -29.86 -8.69
CA ALA A 126 -5.33 -28.64 -7.97
C ALA A 126 -6.47 -27.86 -8.64
N HIS A 127 -7.18 -27.06 -7.85
CA HIS A 127 -8.15 -26.13 -8.39
C HIS A 127 -7.45 -25.07 -9.28
N TRP A 128 -8.07 -24.66 -10.39
CA TRP A 128 -7.50 -23.69 -11.34
C TRP A 128 -7.07 -22.37 -10.68
N LEU A 129 -7.74 -22.01 -9.57
CA LEU A 129 -7.43 -20.80 -8.80
C LEU A 129 -6.01 -20.84 -8.21
N THR A 130 -5.50 -22.03 -7.82
CA THR A 130 -4.12 -22.19 -7.35
C THR A 130 -3.13 -21.77 -8.43
N HIS A 131 -3.31 -22.29 -9.65
CA HIS A 131 -2.48 -21.95 -10.80
C HIS A 131 -2.52 -20.46 -11.13
N GLY A 132 -3.72 -19.87 -11.19
CA GLY A 132 -3.89 -18.44 -11.45
C GLY A 132 -3.20 -17.55 -10.42
N LEU A 133 -3.32 -17.92 -9.13
CA LEU A 133 -2.71 -17.17 -8.02
C LEU A 133 -1.17 -17.30 -8.03
N TRP A 134 -0.62 -18.48 -8.33
CA TRP A 134 0.83 -18.69 -8.39
C TRP A 134 1.46 -18.01 -9.61
N HIS A 135 0.83 -18.07 -10.79
CA HIS A 135 1.30 -17.30 -11.94
C HIS A 135 1.27 -15.79 -11.66
N SER A 136 0.19 -15.29 -11.02
CA SER A 136 0.10 -13.89 -10.62
C SER A 136 1.21 -13.52 -9.64
N SER A 137 1.47 -14.37 -8.64
CA SER A 137 2.57 -14.19 -7.69
C SER A 137 3.93 -14.08 -8.39
N LEU A 138 4.22 -14.97 -9.34
CA LEU A 138 5.47 -14.95 -10.10
C LEU A 138 5.62 -13.65 -10.92
N ILE A 139 4.57 -13.23 -11.62
CA ILE A 139 4.58 -11.97 -12.40
C ILE A 139 4.84 -10.78 -11.47
N LEU A 140 4.14 -10.71 -10.33
CA LEU A 140 4.32 -9.62 -9.36
C LEU A 140 5.75 -9.63 -8.77
N ALA A 141 6.32 -10.80 -8.46
CA ALA A 141 7.71 -10.90 -7.98
C ALA A 141 8.72 -10.37 -9.01
N VAL A 142 8.57 -10.78 -10.28
CA VAL A 142 9.45 -10.34 -11.38
C VAL A 142 9.32 -8.82 -11.59
N LEU A 143 8.10 -8.28 -11.60
CA LEU A 143 7.89 -6.83 -11.71
C LEU A 143 8.50 -6.07 -10.51
N GLY A 144 8.41 -6.63 -9.30
CA GLY A 144 9.06 -6.07 -8.12
C GLY A 144 10.59 -6.01 -8.24
N ILE A 145 11.22 -7.05 -8.79
CA ILE A 145 12.67 -7.09 -9.06
C ILE A 145 13.04 -6.01 -10.09
N LEU A 146 12.33 -5.96 -11.22
CA LEU A 146 12.62 -5.02 -12.30
C LEU A 146 12.46 -3.57 -11.85
N LEU A 147 11.39 -3.28 -11.11
CA LEU A 147 11.13 -1.93 -10.62
C LEU A 147 12.17 -1.53 -9.55
N SER A 148 12.51 -2.44 -8.62
CA SER A 148 13.56 -2.21 -7.64
C SER A 148 14.92 -1.93 -8.30
N ALA A 149 15.30 -2.73 -9.30
CA ALA A 149 16.53 -2.51 -10.06
C ALA A 149 16.54 -1.13 -10.75
N SER A 150 15.42 -0.74 -11.37
CA SER A 150 15.31 0.57 -12.03
C SER A 150 15.48 1.73 -11.04
N GLU A 151 14.91 1.62 -9.84
CA GLU A 151 14.98 2.64 -8.79
C GLU A 151 16.38 2.74 -8.18
N VAL A 152 17.03 1.60 -7.95
CA VAL A 152 18.44 1.56 -7.51
C VAL A 152 19.35 2.21 -8.55
N THR A 153 19.14 1.96 -9.83
CA THR A 153 19.90 2.62 -10.91
C THR A 153 19.68 4.13 -10.91
N VAL A 154 18.44 4.60 -10.75
CA VAL A 154 18.14 6.04 -10.63
C VAL A 154 18.88 6.64 -9.44
N LEU A 155 18.82 6.00 -8.27
CA LEU A 155 19.56 6.44 -7.08
C LEU A 155 21.06 6.44 -7.32
N TYR A 156 21.62 5.47 -8.05
CA TYR A 156 23.04 5.43 -8.39
C TYR A 156 23.44 6.60 -9.29
N ILE A 157 22.65 6.90 -10.33
CA ILE A 157 22.89 8.02 -11.26
C ILE A 157 22.84 9.39 -10.54
N LEU A 158 22.03 9.52 -9.50
CA LEU A 158 21.81 10.76 -8.76
C LEU A 158 23.03 11.25 -7.94
N GLY A 159 24.11 10.46 -7.80
CA GLY A 159 25.39 10.93 -7.24
C GLY A 159 25.79 10.28 -5.89
N PRO A 160 26.76 10.80 -5.13
CA PRO A 160 27.45 10.04 -4.08
C PRO A 160 26.62 9.80 -2.80
N THR A 161 26.94 8.70 -2.11
CA THR A 161 26.23 8.13 -0.96
C THR A 161 26.71 8.64 0.41
N HIS A 162 27.79 9.42 0.47
CA HIS A 162 28.42 9.84 1.72
C HIS A 162 28.51 11.35 1.85
N SER A 163 28.06 11.88 2.99
CA SER A 163 28.12 13.31 3.35
C SER A 163 29.54 13.87 3.25
N SER A 164 30.56 13.08 3.60
CA SER A 164 31.98 13.46 3.57
C SER A 164 32.52 13.72 2.17
N THR A 165 31.80 13.30 1.12
CA THR A 165 32.21 13.51 -0.28
C THR A 165 31.63 14.79 -0.88
N VAL A 166 30.62 15.39 -0.26
CA VAL A 166 29.97 16.60 -0.77
C VAL A 166 30.68 17.83 -0.20
N LYS A 167 31.46 18.51 -1.05
CA LYS A 167 32.10 19.78 -0.67
C LYS A 167 31.03 20.86 -0.48
N PRO A 168 31.24 21.87 0.40
CA PRO A 168 30.22 22.90 0.67
C PRO A 168 29.77 23.67 -0.57
N HIS A 169 30.63 23.85 -1.58
CA HIS A 169 30.25 24.49 -2.85
C HIS A 169 29.39 23.60 -3.77
N GLN A 170 29.35 22.28 -3.54
CA GLN A 170 28.56 21.32 -4.32
C GLN A 170 27.20 21.03 -3.68
N LEU A 171 26.97 21.53 -2.46
CA LEU A 171 25.78 21.30 -1.66
C LEU A 171 24.51 21.74 -2.39
N LYS A 172 24.45 23.00 -2.83
CA LYS A 172 23.29 23.56 -3.53
C LYS A 172 22.99 22.86 -4.87
N PRO A 173 23.97 22.69 -5.79
CA PRO A 173 23.74 21.92 -7.02
C PRO A 173 23.22 20.49 -6.77
N PHE A 174 23.72 19.84 -5.73
CA PHE A 174 23.29 18.50 -5.35
C PHE A 174 21.82 18.48 -4.87
N LEU A 175 21.45 19.39 -3.98
CA LEU A 175 20.07 19.53 -3.48
C LEU A 175 19.09 19.83 -4.62
N THR A 176 19.44 20.75 -5.52
CA THR A 176 18.64 21.09 -6.71
C THR A 176 18.41 19.90 -7.64
N ARG A 177 19.35 18.93 -7.68
CA ARG A 177 19.20 17.72 -8.51
C ARG A 177 18.16 16.75 -7.95
N TYR A 178 18.03 16.64 -6.63
CA TYR A 178 17.04 15.76 -5.98
C TYR A 178 15.68 16.41 -5.80
N GLN A 179 15.64 17.74 -5.72
CA GLN A 179 14.41 18.52 -5.52
C GLN A 179 13.28 18.17 -6.52
N PRO A 180 13.49 18.13 -7.86
CA PRO A 180 12.41 17.79 -8.79
C PRO A 180 11.97 16.32 -8.70
N LEU A 181 12.81 15.45 -8.13
CA LEU A 181 12.53 14.03 -7.95
C LEU A 181 11.64 13.78 -6.72
N LEU A 182 11.78 14.59 -5.67
CA LEU A 182 11.13 14.34 -4.38
C LEU A 182 10.03 15.36 -4.05
N LEU A 183 10.24 16.62 -4.40
CA LEU A 183 9.45 17.75 -3.92
C LEU A 183 8.71 18.47 -5.05
N SER A 184 7.51 18.92 -4.75
CA SER A 184 6.73 19.87 -5.57
C SER A 184 6.63 21.17 -4.81
N LEU A 185 6.68 22.30 -5.52
CA LEU A 185 6.22 23.56 -4.95
C LEU A 185 4.72 23.48 -4.70
N THR A 186 4.27 24.15 -3.64
CA THR A 186 2.87 24.39 -3.33
C THR A 186 2.65 25.87 -3.00
N ASN A 187 1.44 26.36 -3.17
CA ASN A 187 1.07 27.76 -2.91
C ASN A 187 0.76 28.03 -1.42
N ASN A 188 1.20 27.17 -0.51
CA ASN A 188 0.86 27.28 0.91
C ASN A 188 1.92 28.14 1.63
N PRO A 189 1.55 29.26 2.28
CA PRO A 189 2.51 30.15 2.93
C PRO A 189 3.27 29.49 4.10
N THR A 190 2.74 28.42 4.69
CA THR A 190 3.38 27.74 5.82
C THR A 190 4.30 26.58 5.43
N GLN A 191 4.20 26.09 4.20
CA GLN A 191 5.00 24.97 3.70
C GLN A 191 5.15 25.10 2.19
N ILE A 192 6.32 25.56 1.73
CA ILE A 192 6.59 25.86 0.33
C ILE A 192 6.76 24.57 -0.49
N PHE A 193 7.30 23.51 0.12
CA PHE A 193 7.56 22.23 -0.52
C PHE A 193 6.70 21.11 0.05
N VAL A 194 6.14 20.28 -0.84
CA VAL A 194 5.39 19.08 -0.49
C VAL A 194 5.89 17.87 -1.27
N PRO A 195 5.88 16.64 -0.70
CA PRO A 195 6.25 15.44 -1.44
C PRO A 195 5.37 15.22 -2.67
N ARG A 196 5.98 14.91 -3.81
CA ARG A 196 5.25 14.57 -5.03
C ARG A 196 4.52 13.24 -4.86
N ARG A 197 3.19 13.26 -4.83
CA ARG A 197 2.36 12.05 -4.68
C ARG A 197 2.69 10.94 -5.68
N LYS A 198 2.97 11.31 -6.94
CA LYS A 198 3.36 10.35 -7.99
C LYS A 198 4.69 9.68 -7.69
N MET A 199 5.66 10.44 -7.19
CA MET A 199 6.98 9.91 -6.85
C MET A 199 6.92 9.04 -5.60
N VAL A 200 6.13 9.44 -4.59
CA VAL A 200 5.84 8.62 -3.41
C VAL A 200 5.27 7.25 -3.80
N PHE A 201 4.38 7.21 -4.80
CA PHE A 201 3.85 5.96 -5.34
C PHE A 201 4.92 5.15 -6.08
N THR A 202 5.71 5.80 -6.94
CA THR A 202 6.81 5.14 -7.67
C THR A 202 7.75 4.45 -6.69
N TRP A 203 8.31 5.20 -5.73
CA TRP A 203 9.23 4.66 -4.71
C TRP A 203 8.65 3.52 -3.88
N GLN A 204 7.33 3.35 -3.84
CA GLN A 204 6.66 2.30 -3.08
C GLN A 204 6.26 1.10 -3.93
N GLY A 205 6.29 1.25 -5.25
CA GLY A 205 5.91 0.22 -6.21
C GLY A 205 6.60 -1.13 -5.97
N PRO A 206 7.94 -1.20 -5.82
CA PRO A 206 8.63 -2.47 -5.64
C PRO A 206 8.13 -3.24 -4.41
N LEU A 207 7.97 -2.55 -3.28
CA LEU A 207 7.50 -3.13 -2.03
C LEU A 207 6.04 -3.60 -2.14
N MET A 208 5.19 -2.84 -2.84
CA MET A 208 3.81 -3.24 -3.13
C MET A 208 3.78 -4.53 -3.94
N PHE A 209 4.56 -4.62 -5.03
CA PHE A 209 4.64 -5.81 -5.86
C PHE A 209 5.11 -7.04 -5.07
N MET A 210 6.15 -6.88 -4.25
CA MET A 210 6.62 -7.93 -3.36
C MET A 210 5.52 -8.39 -2.39
N SER A 211 4.85 -7.46 -1.72
CA SER A 211 3.82 -7.78 -0.73
C SER A 211 2.63 -8.52 -1.35
N TYR A 212 2.15 -8.05 -2.51
CA TYR A 212 1.07 -8.73 -3.24
C TYR A 212 1.50 -10.09 -3.79
N SER A 213 2.75 -10.24 -4.20
CA SER A 213 3.30 -11.52 -4.61
C SER A 213 3.26 -12.54 -3.46
N VAL A 214 3.63 -12.13 -2.24
CA VAL A 214 3.56 -13.01 -1.05
C VAL A 214 2.10 -13.40 -0.76
N CYS A 215 1.19 -12.43 -0.75
CA CYS A 215 -0.22 -12.68 -0.48
C CYS A 215 -0.84 -13.64 -1.51
N THR A 216 -0.57 -13.44 -2.81
CA THR A 216 -1.08 -14.31 -3.87
C THR A 216 -0.49 -15.71 -3.82
N PHE A 217 0.80 -15.85 -3.48
CA PHE A 217 1.40 -17.18 -3.25
C PHE A 217 0.74 -17.92 -2.09
N LEU A 218 0.61 -17.27 -0.94
CA LEU A 218 -0.02 -17.85 0.25
C LEU A 218 -1.49 -18.19 0.02
N ALA A 219 -2.22 -17.35 -0.72
CA ALA A 219 -3.59 -17.63 -1.11
C ALA A 219 -3.68 -18.88 -2.02
N GLY A 220 -2.80 -19.00 -3.02
CA GLY A 220 -2.74 -20.18 -3.87
C GLY A 220 -2.40 -21.45 -3.09
N LEU A 221 -1.45 -21.35 -2.15
CA LEU A 221 -1.10 -22.44 -1.24
C LEU A 221 -2.28 -22.85 -0.35
N THR A 222 -3.01 -21.87 0.18
CA THR A 222 -4.20 -22.11 1.01
C THR A 222 -5.27 -22.85 0.21
N VAL A 223 -5.55 -22.41 -1.02
CA VAL A 223 -6.51 -23.08 -1.91
C VAL A 223 -6.07 -24.51 -2.23
N LEU A 224 -4.78 -24.74 -2.50
CA LEU A 224 -4.24 -26.07 -2.76
C LEU A 224 -4.47 -27.00 -1.56
N VAL A 225 -4.03 -26.58 -0.37
CA VAL A 225 -4.14 -27.40 0.84
C VAL A 225 -5.59 -27.60 1.27
N CYS A 226 -6.46 -26.61 1.03
CA CYS A 226 -7.89 -26.70 1.33
C CYS A 226 -8.71 -27.39 0.22
N THR A 227 -8.10 -27.83 -0.87
CA THR A 227 -8.82 -28.50 -1.97
C THR A 227 -9.67 -29.70 -1.50
N PRO A 228 -9.21 -30.57 -0.57
CA PRO A 228 -10.05 -31.63 0.00
C PRO A 228 -11.30 -31.10 0.70
N LEU A 229 -11.20 -30.00 1.45
CA LEU A 229 -12.33 -29.35 2.11
C LEU A 229 -13.31 -28.73 1.10
N ILE A 230 -12.79 -28.14 0.02
CA ILE A 230 -13.60 -27.49 -1.03
C ILE A 230 -14.38 -28.53 -1.85
N ARG A 231 -13.76 -29.68 -2.14
CA ARG A 231 -14.38 -30.76 -2.91
C ARG A 231 -15.22 -31.73 -2.08
N PHE A 232 -15.31 -31.50 -0.76
CA PHE A 232 -16.06 -32.36 0.16
C PHE A 232 -17.51 -32.52 -0.30
N LYS A 233 -17.88 -33.73 -0.72
CA LYS A 233 -19.27 -34.11 -0.97
C LYS A 233 -19.86 -34.73 0.29
N ARG A 234 -21.18 -34.60 0.45
CA ARG A 234 -21.93 -35.02 1.65
C ARG A 234 -21.79 -36.52 1.99
N ASP A 235 -21.41 -37.34 1.01
CA ASP A 235 -21.24 -38.79 1.15
C ASP A 235 -19.76 -39.24 1.23
N ASP A 236 -18.80 -38.30 1.18
CA ASP A 236 -17.38 -38.63 1.30
C ASP A 236 -16.97 -38.82 2.76
N CYS A 237 -16.33 -39.96 3.06
CA CYS A 237 -15.74 -40.20 4.37
C CYS A 237 -14.58 -39.23 4.63
N TRP A 238 -14.51 -38.72 5.87
CA TRP A 238 -13.44 -37.82 6.31
C TRP A 238 -12.06 -38.48 6.14
N ASN A 239 -11.27 -37.96 5.20
CA ASN A 239 -9.94 -38.48 4.85
C ASN A 239 -8.81 -37.65 5.52
N ALA A 240 -7.60 -38.20 5.58
CA ALA A 240 -6.38 -37.56 6.07
C ALA A 240 -6.11 -36.18 5.45
N GLY A 241 -6.47 -35.95 4.18
CA GLY A 241 -6.37 -34.64 3.54
C GLY A 241 -7.17 -33.54 4.25
N HIS A 242 -8.32 -33.87 4.84
CA HIS A 242 -9.12 -32.94 5.64
C HIS A 242 -8.41 -32.60 6.96
N ASN A 243 -7.78 -33.59 7.62
CA ASN A 243 -6.98 -33.35 8.82
C ASN A 243 -5.80 -32.40 8.53
N ILE A 244 -5.07 -32.63 7.44
CA ILE A 244 -3.95 -31.78 7.02
C ILE A 244 -4.44 -30.34 6.77
N ALA A 245 -5.57 -30.19 6.08
CA ALA A 245 -6.14 -28.88 5.79
C ALA A 245 -6.56 -28.12 7.06
N VAL A 246 -7.20 -28.80 8.02
CA VAL A 246 -7.59 -28.20 9.31
C VAL A 246 -6.35 -27.77 10.11
N ILE A 247 -5.33 -28.63 10.21
CA ILE A 247 -4.08 -28.29 10.92
C ILE A 247 -3.39 -27.10 10.24
N TYR A 248 -3.30 -27.12 8.91
CA TYR A 248 -2.73 -26.00 8.15
C TYR A 248 -3.46 -24.69 8.44
N LEU A 249 -4.80 -24.67 8.39
CA LEU A 249 -5.59 -23.46 8.68
C LEU A 249 -5.40 -22.96 10.11
N ALA A 250 -5.35 -23.87 11.09
CA ALA A 250 -5.10 -23.52 12.48
C ALA A 250 -3.71 -22.88 12.67
N VAL A 251 -2.67 -23.48 12.09
CA VAL A 251 -1.30 -22.95 12.13
C VAL A 251 -1.20 -21.63 11.38
N PHE A 252 -1.82 -21.52 10.20
CA PHE A 252 -1.84 -20.30 9.40
C PHE A 252 -2.52 -19.15 10.15
N ALA A 253 -3.67 -19.40 10.80
CA ALA A 253 -4.36 -18.40 11.61
C ALA A 253 -3.55 -17.97 12.84
N PHE A 254 -2.92 -18.93 13.53
CA PHE A 254 -2.06 -18.64 14.68
C PHE A 254 -0.83 -17.81 14.27
N ALA A 255 -0.10 -18.24 13.24
CA ALA A 255 1.06 -17.54 12.71
C ALA A 255 0.69 -16.14 12.17
N GLY A 256 -0.43 -16.02 11.47
CA GLY A 256 -0.95 -14.73 10.99
C GLY A 256 -1.30 -13.78 12.14
N SER A 257 -1.92 -14.29 13.20
CA SER A 257 -2.24 -13.51 14.41
C SER A 257 -0.98 -13.04 15.12
N LEU A 258 0.01 -13.93 15.28
CA LEU A 258 1.30 -13.59 15.87
C LEU A 258 2.05 -12.56 15.03
N PHE A 259 2.05 -12.71 13.70
CA PHE A 259 2.64 -11.74 12.79
C PHE A 259 1.99 -10.36 12.93
N ILE A 260 0.65 -10.30 12.95
CA ILE A 260 -0.08 -9.05 13.15
C ILE A 260 0.25 -8.44 14.52
N PHE A 261 0.32 -9.24 15.57
CA PHE A 261 0.68 -8.78 16.92
C PHE A 261 2.09 -8.20 16.95
N CYS A 262 3.09 -8.92 16.43
CA CYS A 262 4.48 -8.45 16.36
C CYS A 262 4.60 -7.17 15.52
N SER A 263 3.99 -7.14 14.34
CA SER A 263 3.93 -5.95 13.49
C SER A 263 3.23 -4.79 14.20
N PHE A 264 2.16 -5.06 14.95
CA PHE A 264 1.44 -4.04 15.70
C PHE A 264 2.37 -3.33 16.70
N TRP A 265 3.06 -4.10 17.54
CA TRP A 265 3.88 -3.59 18.63
C TRP A 265 5.17 -2.91 18.17
N VAL A 266 5.86 -3.46 17.17
CA VAL A 266 7.11 -2.88 16.66
C VAL A 266 6.89 -1.42 16.23
N TYR A 267 5.82 -1.14 15.48
CA TYR A 267 5.57 0.23 15.01
C TYR A 267 4.85 1.11 16.03
N HIS A 268 4.11 0.55 17.00
CA HIS A 268 3.47 1.35 18.05
C HIS A 268 4.49 2.11 18.90
N TYR A 269 5.66 1.51 19.16
CA TYR A 269 6.71 2.15 19.95
C TYR A 269 7.64 3.07 19.13
N ILE A 270 7.75 2.86 17.82
CA ILE A 270 8.65 3.65 16.96
C ILE A 270 8.14 5.07 16.71
N ASP A 271 6.82 5.32 16.77
CA ASP A 271 6.24 6.67 16.61
C ASP A 271 6.61 7.65 17.76
N SER A 272 7.32 7.18 18.81
CA SER A 272 7.47 7.92 20.07
C SER A 272 8.86 8.54 20.35
N GLY A 273 9.93 8.30 19.56
CA GLY A 273 11.25 8.74 20.08
C GLY A 273 12.50 8.81 19.19
N MET A 274 12.52 8.38 17.93
CA MET A 274 13.82 8.32 17.21
C MET A 274 14.30 9.63 16.58
N ASP A 275 13.48 10.68 16.51
CA ASP A 275 13.94 11.98 15.99
C ASP A 275 14.91 12.68 16.96
N ALA A 276 15.01 12.24 18.22
CA ALA A 276 15.85 12.89 19.23
C ALA A 276 17.25 12.27 19.38
N GLU A 277 17.43 10.96 19.15
CA GLU A 277 18.67 10.25 19.50
C GLU A 277 19.69 10.21 18.34
N GLU A 278 19.23 10.16 17.08
CA GLU A 278 20.11 10.30 15.90
C GLU A 278 20.67 11.72 15.75
N ASP A 279 19.96 12.75 16.23
CA ASP A 279 20.43 14.14 16.24
C ASP A 279 21.62 14.33 17.20
N PHE A 280 21.62 13.66 18.37
CA PHE A 280 22.71 13.75 19.35
C PHE A 280 23.99 13.03 18.90
N ALA A 281 23.89 11.80 18.39
CA ALA A 281 25.08 11.00 18.04
C ALA A 281 25.85 11.54 16.82
N LEU A 282 25.18 12.29 15.93
CA LEU A 282 25.77 12.84 14.70
C LEU A 282 26.26 14.28 14.84
N ASP A 283 25.72 15.07 15.77
CA ASP A 283 26.28 16.37 16.12
C ASP A 283 27.64 16.25 16.84
N ASP A 284 27.85 15.17 17.59
CA ASP A 284 29.19 14.85 18.13
C ASP A 284 30.19 14.51 17.03
N ALA A 285 29.77 13.80 15.98
CA ALA A 285 30.64 13.46 14.85
C ALA A 285 31.02 14.69 14.00
N TRP A 286 30.07 15.61 13.78
CA TRP A 286 30.33 16.86 13.04
C TRP A 286 31.15 17.87 13.86
N SER A 287 30.80 18.07 15.14
CA SER A 287 31.57 18.97 16.02
C SER A 287 32.98 18.46 16.30
N GLY A 288 33.19 17.14 16.28
CA GLY A 288 34.51 16.52 16.38
C GLY A 288 35.38 16.74 15.13
N GLN A 289 34.77 16.86 13.96
CA GLN A 289 35.49 17.02 12.70
C GLN A 289 35.90 18.47 12.41
N ASP A 290 35.11 19.45 12.84
CA ASP A 290 35.52 20.86 12.79
C ASP A 290 36.58 21.19 13.85
N ARG A 291 36.46 20.63 15.07
CA ARG A 291 37.52 20.77 16.10
C ARG A 291 38.88 20.20 15.69
N ARG A 292 38.92 19.16 14.83
CA ARG A 292 40.18 18.62 14.30
C ARG A 292 40.83 19.48 13.22
N LYS A 293 40.10 20.41 12.60
CA LYS A 293 40.63 21.33 11.59
C LYS A 293 41.16 22.64 12.19
N GLU A 294 40.84 22.92 13.45
CA GLU A 294 41.26 24.11 14.19
C GLU A 294 42.43 23.85 15.15
N ALA A 295 42.92 22.61 15.26
CA ALA A 295 44.14 22.30 15.99
C ALA A 295 45.36 22.61 15.09
N PRO A 296 46.26 23.54 15.49
CA PRO A 296 47.44 23.93 14.73
C PRO A 296 48.51 22.82 14.64
#